data_AF-A0A853MC88-F1
#
_entry.id   AF-A0A853MC88-F1
#
_cell.length_a   1.000
_cell.length_b   1.000
_cell.length_c   1.000
_cell.angle_alpha   90.00
_cell.angle_beta   90.00
_cell.angle_gamma   90.00
#
_symmetry.space_group_name_H-M   'P 1'
#
loop_
_entity.id
_entity.type
_entity.pdbx_description
1 polymer ?
#
loop_
_entity_poly.entity_id
_entity_poly.type
_entity_poly.pdbx_seq_one_letter_code
_entity_poly.pdbx_strand_id
1 'polypeptide(L)' 'MIRQLTRRLGELSERRVGQIRQLSVPQLEALAEYLLDFRQISDLEAWLKDSQKSNDLKPQVDMQNGNQLDV' A
#
# COMPACT_ATOMS: atom_id res chain seq x y z
N MET A 1 -5.78 -5.23 -9.97
CA MET A 1 -5.13 -6.06 -8.94
C MET A 1 -6.08 -6.69 -7.93
N ILE A 2 -6.98 -5.92 -7.30
CA ILE A 2 -7.95 -6.45 -6.30
C ILE A 2 -8.68 -7.71 -6.78
N ARG A 3 -9.18 -7.70 -8.02
CA ARG A 3 -9.87 -8.86 -8.61
C ARG A 3 -9.01 -10.13 -8.67
N GLN A 4 -7.69 -9.99 -8.82
CA GLN A 4 -6.76 -11.13 -8.83
C GLN A 4 -6.52 -11.66 -7.41
N LEU A 5 -6.38 -10.77 -6.43
CA LEU A 5 -6.28 -11.15 -5.02
C LEU A 5 -7.56 -11.86 -4.57
N THR A 6 -8.74 -11.39 -4.99
CA THR A 6 -10.02 -12.05 -4.67
C THR A 6 -10.14 -13.45 -5.28
N ARG A 7 -9.57 -13.67 -6.47
CA ARG A 7 -9.57 -15.01 -7.10
C ARG A 7 -8.56 -15.97 -6.46
N ARG A 8 -7.42 -15.45 -5.99
CA ARG A 8 -6.36 -16.26 -5.38
C ARG A 8 -6.62 -16.58 -3.91
N LEU A 9 -6.98 -15.55 -3.13
CA LEU A 9 -7.10 -15.62 -1.67
C LEU A 9 -8.54 -15.75 -1.20
N GLY A 10 -9.50 -15.76 -2.13
CA GLY A 10 -10.93 -15.76 -1.82
C GLY A 10 -11.47 -14.36 -1.52
N GLU A 11 -12.66 -14.30 -0.91
CA GLU A 11 -13.35 -13.03 -0.70
C GLU A 11 -12.54 -12.05 0.16
N LEU A 12 -12.31 -10.86 -0.41
CA LEU A 12 -11.66 -9.76 0.29
C LEU A 12 -12.73 -8.87 0.90
N SER A 13 -12.70 -8.69 2.22
CA SER A 13 -13.55 -7.73 2.90
C SER A 13 -13.23 -6.29 2.44
N GLU A 14 -14.24 -5.42 2.48
CA GLU A 14 -14.11 -4.02 2.07
C GLU A 14 -12.98 -3.28 2.80
N ARG A 15 -12.73 -3.60 4.08
CA ARG A 15 -11.60 -3.07 4.85
C ARG A 15 -10.25 -3.37 4.17
N ARG A 16 -10.02 -4.60 3.73
CA ARG A 16 -8.77 -5.01 3.05
C ARG A 16 -8.62 -4.29 1.71
N VAL A 17 -9.71 -4.20 0.95
CA VAL A 17 -9.72 -3.45 -0.32
C VAL A 17 -9.38 -1.97 -0.07
N GLY A 18 -9.94 -1.37 0.97
CA GLY A 18 -9.63 0.01 1.37
C GLY A 18 -8.16 0.21 1.76
N GLN A 19 -7.53 -0.77 2.41
CA GLN A 19 -6.11 -0.72 2.75
C GLN A 19 -5.23 -0.79 1.50
N ILE A 20 -5.53 -1.71 0.59
CA ILE A 20 -4.78 -1.85 -0.67
C ILE A 20 -4.88 -0.58 -1.51
N ARG A 21 -6.03 0.10 -1.51
CA ARG A 21 -6.23 1.38 -2.22
C ARG A 21 -5.47 2.55 -1.62
N GLN A 22 -5.03 2.46 -0.36
CA GLN A 22 -4.23 3.48 0.31
C GLN A 22 -2.72 3.26 0.12
N LEU A 23 -2.31 2.14 -0.48
CA LEU A 23 -0.90 1.85 -0.77
C LEU A 23 -0.36 2.82 -1.82
N SER A 24 0.90 3.21 -1.66
CA SER A 24 1.61 4.01 -2.65
C SER A 24 1.96 3.19 -3.89
N VAL A 25 2.20 3.86 -5.03
CA VAL A 25 2.65 3.22 -6.28
C VAL A 25 3.77 2.18 -6.07
N PRO A 26 4.90 2.47 -5.39
CA PRO A 26 5.95 1.48 -5.18
C PRO A 26 5.52 0.28 -4.33
N GLN A 27 4.57 0.46 -3.40
CA GLN A 27 4.01 -0.65 -2.62
C GLN A 27 3.06 -1.50 -3.47
N LEU A 28 2.33 -0.91 -4.41
CA LEU A 28 1.50 -1.66 -5.36
C LEU A 28 2.35 -2.50 -6.32
N GLU A 29 3.51 -1.99 -6.73
CA GLU A 29 4.48 -2.73 -7.53
C GLU A 29 5.07 -3.91 -6.72
N ALA A 30 5.52 -3.66 -5.49
CA ALA A 30 5.96 -4.73 -4.59
C ALA A 30 4.84 -5.76 -4.35
N LEU A 31 3.61 -5.31 -4.10
CA LEU A 31 2.46 -6.20 -3.94
C LEU A 31 2.28 -7.12 -5.16
N ALA A 32 2.63 -6.67 -6.38
CA ALA A 32 2.45 -7.45 -7.59
C ALA A 32 3.49 -8.56 -7.72
N GLU A 33 4.70 -8.34 -7.20
CA GLU A 33 5.75 -9.35 -7.08
C GLU A 33 5.36 -10.41 -6.05
N TYR A 34 4.90 -9.99 -4.86
CA TYR A 34 4.47 -10.90 -3.79
C TYR A 34 3.10 -11.55 -4.07
N LEU A 35 2.30 -11.02 -5.00
CA LEU A 35 0.98 -11.58 -5.36
C LEU A 35 1.07 -13.04 -5.82
N LEU A 36 2.18 -13.42 -6.44
CA LEU A 36 2.43 -14.77 -6.90
C LEU A 36 2.76 -15.72 -5.73
N ASP A 37 3.39 -15.19 -4.67
CA ASP A 37 3.87 -15.93 -3.51
C ASP A 37 2.78 -16.15 -2.44
N PHE A 38 1.77 -15.28 -2.38
CA PHE A 38 0.66 -15.44 -1.44
C PHE A 38 -0.08 -16.77 -1.65
N ARG A 39 -0.08 -17.60 -0.62
CA ARG A 39 -0.79 -18.89 -0.61
C ARG A 39 -2.12 -18.79 0.10
N GLN A 40 -2.26 -17.85 1.02
CA GLN A 40 -3.43 -17.70 1.86
C GLN A 40 -3.60 -16.27 2.34
N ILE A 41 -4.79 -15.95 2.84
CA ILE A 41 -5.12 -14.57 3.19
C ILE A 41 -4.21 -13.99 4.27
N SER A 42 -3.72 -14.83 5.18
CA SER A 42 -2.80 -14.42 6.25
C SER A 42 -1.47 -13.89 5.71
N ASP A 43 -0.99 -14.35 4.55
CA ASP A 43 0.22 -13.82 3.92
C ASP A 43 0.00 -12.37 3.47
N LEU A 44 -1.17 -12.09 2.87
CA LEU A 44 -1.57 -10.73 2.50
C LEU A 44 -1.75 -9.85 3.74
N GLU A 45 -2.34 -10.36 4.82
CA GLU A 45 -2.53 -9.60 6.06
C GLU A 45 -1.19 -9.23 6.72
N ALA A 46 -0.23 -10.16 6.76
CA ALA A 46 1.11 -9.90 7.25
C ALA A 46 1.82 -8.83 6.39
N TRP A 47 1.74 -8.97 5.06
CA TRP A 47 2.34 -8.02 4.13
C TRP A 47 1.70 -6.63 4.21
N LEU A 48 0.38 -6.53 4.34
CA LEU A 48 -0.33 -5.25 4.48
C LEU A 48 0.09 -4.53 5.77
N LYS A 49 0.24 -5.27 6.87
CA LYS A 49 0.68 -4.71 8.16
C LYS A 49 2.11 -4.15 8.08
N ASP A 50 3.00 -4.83 7.38
CA ASP A 50 4.38 -4.37 7.15
C ASP A 50 4.43 -3.15 6.21
N SER A 51 3.68 -3.20 5.11
CA SER A 51 3.61 -2.14 4.10
C SER A 51 2.98 -0.85 4.64
N GLN A 52 2.01 -0.95 5.57
CA GLN A 52 1.50 0.22 6.25
C GLN A 52 2.53 0.90 7.15
N LYS A 53 3.43 0.13 7.78
CA LYS A 53 4.48 0.64 8.68
C LYS A 53 5.56 1.44 7.95
N SER A 54 5.67 1.24 6.64
CA SER A 54 6.57 2.00 5.77
C SER A 54 5.90 3.23 5.15
N ASN A 55 4.56 3.36 5.25
CA ASN A 55 3.84 4.56 4.80
C ASN A 55 4.00 5.75 5.77
N ASP A 56 4.37 5.49 7.04
CA ASP A 56 4.67 6.52 8.04
C ASP A 56 5.94 7.33 7.70
N LEU A 57 6.74 6.84 6.76
CA LEU A 57 8.01 7.44 6.32
C LEU A 57 7.90 8.21 5.00
N LYS A 58 6.69 8.45 4.46
CA LYS A 58 6.54 9.43 3.38
C LYS A 58 7.16 10.74 3.87
N PRO A 59 8.27 11.22 3.26
CA PRO A 59 8.83 12.50 3.65
C PRO A 59 7.71 13.51 3.46
N GLN A 60 7.45 14.29 4.51
CA GLN A 60 6.70 15.53 4.39
C GLN A 60 7.28 16.23 3.17
N VAL A 61 6.48 16.28 2.11
CA VAL A 61 6.76 17.15 0.98
C VAL A 61 6.57 18.55 1.54
N ASP A 62 7.64 19.08 2.13
CA ASP A 62 7.82 20.51 2.35
C ASP A 62 7.96 21.14 0.96
N MET A 63 6.85 21.23 0.24
CA MET A 63 6.71 22.11 -0.93
C MET A 63 6.28 23.51 -0.48
N GLN A 64 6.50 23.86 0.79
CA GLN A 64 6.30 25.21 1.33
C GLN A 64 7.64 25.89 1.67
N ASN A 65 8.65 25.78 0.80
CA ASN A 65 9.75 26.74 0.82
C ASN A 65 9.95 27.34 -0.57
N GLY A 66 9.22 28.42 -0.84
CA GLY A 66 9.31 29.12 -2.10
C GLY A 66 8.63 30.47 -2.17
N ASN A 67 8.13 31.03 -1.06
CA ASN A 67 7.67 32.42 -1.06
C ASN A 67 7.60 32.98 0.37
N GLN A 68 8.65 33.67 0.81
CA GLN A 68 8.59 34.98 1.49
C GLN A 68 9.99 35.37 1.98
N LEU A 69 10.75 36.08 1.15
CA LEU A 69 11.77 37.02 1.63
C LEU A 69 11.24 38.41 1.27
N ASP A 70 10.44 38.99 2.16
CA ASP A 70 10.31 40.45 2.21
C ASP A 70 11.55 40.95 2.97
N VAL A 71 12.45 41.64 2.26
CA VAL A 71 13.47 42.53 2.83
C VAL A 71 13.48 43.84 2.06
#